data_AF-A0A9P3J7N9-F1
#
_entry.id   AF-A0A9P3J7N9-F1
#
_cell.length_a   1.000
_cell.length_b   1.000
_cell.length_c   1.000
_cell.angle_alpha   90.00
_cell.angle_beta   90.00
_cell.angle_gamma   90.00
#
_symmetry.space_group_name_H-M   'P 1'
#
loop_
_entity.id
_entity.type
_entity.pdbx_description
1 polymer ?
#
loop_
_entity_poly.entity_id
_entity_poly.type
_entity_poly.pdbx_seq_one_letter_code
_entity_poly.pdbx_strand_id
1 'polypeptide(L)'
;MAEEDLKEKQARVQELEKQVAKMGEGLSLEARLLNKKEAVLKQREATLKEMKDKSKDVKEVEITTLRMELESQREEAAAALEEARQASEEVRALRSLTARILLTPEEKEEVVLKRCWLARYWALASRHGVHAEIASSRSDHWQKYSPLPFEVVIDAGRKAREEPDGGEKEDKPATVGTESNIESMFQVEKALRDLAALKVEEGVLLAMAQHRRPALLKVHSAPSAAEEGPRMVESMDLSDEEVEDVRFKQNWLVYWWRRARDHKVEPDIAAERLAYWISRSTVKPTAHDAVDAERGLMEVRKLNLEQQMWDASRKDLVAEAAAAAAVAAVAAGPPPSSK
;
A
#
# COMPACT_ATOMS: atom_id res chain seq x y z
N MET A 1 -29.51 -112.61 77.84
CA MET A 1 -29.05 -112.50 76.44
C MET A 1 -29.88 -111.53 75.59
N ALA A 2 -31.17 -111.25 75.87
CA ALA A 2 -31.97 -110.31 75.04
C ALA A 2 -32.12 -108.87 75.63
N GLU A 3 -32.06 -108.70 76.96
CA GLU A 3 -32.22 -107.37 77.61
C GLU A 3 -30.96 -106.50 77.59
N GLU A 4 -29.77 -107.09 77.63
CA GLU A 4 -28.50 -106.33 77.56
C GLU A 4 -28.27 -105.75 76.16
N ASP A 5 -28.61 -106.50 75.12
CA ASP A 5 -28.57 -106.09 73.71
C ASP A 5 -29.50 -104.88 73.42
N LEU A 6 -30.63 -104.77 74.12
CA LEU A 6 -31.59 -103.67 73.93
C LEU A 6 -31.09 -102.37 74.57
N LYS A 7 -30.48 -102.46 75.76
CA LYS A 7 -29.90 -101.30 76.47
C LYS A 7 -28.67 -100.76 75.75
N GLU A 8 -27.82 -101.62 75.22
CA GLU A 8 -26.66 -101.21 74.42
C GLU A 8 -27.11 -100.52 73.12
N LYS A 9 -28.14 -101.05 72.45
CA LYS A 9 -28.75 -100.40 71.28
C LYS A 9 -29.38 -99.06 71.62
N GLN A 10 -30.07 -98.92 72.76
CA GLN A 10 -30.64 -97.64 73.20
C GLN A 10 -29.56 -96.60 73.55
N ALA A 11 -28.51 -96.99 74.25
CA ALA A 11 -27.39 -96.09 74.54
C ALA A 11 -26.68 -95.64 73.25
N ARG A 12 -26.53 -96.56 72.29
CA ARG A 12 -25.97 -96.26 70.97
C ARG A 12 -26.87 -95.35 70.14
N VAL A 13 -28.19 -95.51 70.23
CA VAL A 13 -29.16 -94.60 69.58
C VAL A 13 -29.11 -93.20 70.22
N GLN A 14 -29.06 -93.09 71.56
CA GLN A 14 -28.95 -91.79 72.23
C GLN A 14 -27.63 -91.07 71.94
N GLU A 15 -26.52 -91.81 71.85
CA GLU A 15 -25.23 -91.26 71.46
C GLU A 15 -25.25 -90.79 70.00
N LEU A 16 -25.88 -91.55 69.10
CA LEU A 16 -26.08 -91.12 67.71
C LEU A 16 -27.00 -89.90 67.62
N GLU A 17 -28.07 -89.82 68.40
CA GLU A 17 -28.95 -88.64 68.46
C GLU A 17 -28.20 -87.40 68.96
N LYS A 18 -27.33 -87.55 69.98
CA LYS A 18 -26.44 -86.46 70.44
C LYS A 18 -25.45 -86.02 69.36
N GLN A 19 -24.86 -86.96 68.63
CA GLN A 19 -23.94 -86.65 67.54
C GLN A 19 -24.66 -85.97 66.38
N VAL A 20 -25.87 -86.42 66.03
CA VAL A 20 -26.74 -85.80 65.01
C VAL A 20 -27.17 -84.39 65.45
N ALA A 21 -27.54 -84.18 66.71
CA ALA A 21 -27.90 -82.86 67.24
C ALA A 21 -26.69 -81.90 67.22
N LYS A 22 -25.51 -82.36 67.65
CA LYS A 22 -24.27 -81.58 67.63
C LYS A 22 -23.82 -81.23 66.21
N MET A 23 -23.95 -82.16 65.26
CA MET A 23 -23.70 -81.88 63.83
C MET A 23 -24.75 -80.91 63.25
N GLY A 24 -26.03 -81.05 63.63
CA GLY A 24 -27.11 -80.16 63.22
C GLY A 24 -26.94 -78.73 63.74
N GLU A 25 -26.46 -78.55 64.97
CA GLU A 25 -26.09 -77.25 65.53
C GLU A 25 -24.88 -76.64 64.80
N GLY A 26 -23.87 -77.46 64.47
CA GLY A 26 -22.72 -77.03 63.65
C GLY A 26 -23.14 -76.55 62.27
N LEU A 27 -23.97 -77.32 61.56
CA LEU A 27 -24.54 -76.97 60.26
C LEU A 27 -25.43 -75.72 60.33
N SER A 28 -26.22 -75.56 61.41
CA SER A 28 -27.06 -74.39 61.64
C SER A 28 -26.24 -73.12 61.95
N LEU A 29 -25.16 -73.26 62.70
CA LEU A 29 -24.25 -72.17 63.03
C LEU A 29 -23.45 -71.74 61.78
N GLU A 30 -23.03 -72.70 60.97
CA GLU A 30 -22.38 -72.47 59.68
C GLU A 30 -23.34 -71.75 58.70
N ALA A 31 -24.59 -72.19 58.59
CA ALA A 31 -25.61 -71.52 57.76
C ALA A 31 -25.89 -70.07 58.21
N ARG A 32 -25.92 -69.80 59.53
CA ARG A 32 -26.06 -68.42 60.05
C ARG A 32 -24.84 -67.56 59.76
N LEU A 33 -23.63 -68.11 59.87
CA LEU A 33 -22.40 -67.40 59.53
C LEU A 33 -22.35 -67.10 58.02
N LEU A 34 -22.81 -68.03 57.20
CA LEU A 34 -22.86 -67.89 55.74
C LEU A 34 -23.88 -66.81 55.34
N ASN A 35 -25.08 -66.82 55.92
CA ASN A 35 -26.08 -65.76 55.74
C ASN A 35 -25.57 -64.38 56.18
N LYS A 36 -24.85 -64.30 57.30
CA LYS A 36 -24.23 -63.03 57.75
C LYS A 36 -23.16 -62.54 56.78
N LYS A 37 -22.30 -63.43 56.27
CA LYS A 37 -21.29 -63.09 55.26
C LYS A 37 -21.93 -62.64 53.95
N GLU A 38 -22.98 -63.31 53.50
CA GLU A 38 -23.73 -62.94 52.30
C GLU A 38 -24.42 -61.58 52.47
N ALA A 39 -25.02 -61.30 53.63
CA ALA A 39 -25.60 -59.99 53.91
C ALA A 39 -24.56 -58.86 53.92
N VAL A 40 -23.39 -59.10 54.51
CA VAL A 40 -22.27 -58.13 54.49
C VAL A 40 -21.73 -57.93 53.07
N LEU A 41 -21.65 -58.98 52.26
CA LEU A 41 -21.24 -58.87 50.86
C LEU A 41 -22.27 -58.08 50.03
N LYS A 42 -23.57 -58.38 50.16
CA LYS A 42 -24.64 -57.61 49.53
C LYS A 42 -24.61 -56.14 49.93
N GLN A 43 -24.33 -55.85 51.21
CA GLN A 43 -24.18 -54.47 51.68
C GLN A 43 -22.95 -53.79 51.06
N ARG A 44 -21.80 -54.49 50.98
CA ARG A 44 -20.60 -53.96 50.31
C ARG A 44 -20.82 -53.72 48.82
N GLU A 45 -21.47 -54.64 48.12
CA GLU A 45 -21.82 -54.49 46.71
C GLU A 45 -22.77 -53.30 46.49
N ALA A 46 -23.77 -53.11 47.35
CA ALA A 46 -24.66 -51.95 47.30
C ALA A 46 -23.88 -50.63 47.50
N THR A 47 -22.98 -50.57 48.48
CA THR A 47 -22.15 -49.36 48.71
C THR A 47 -21.20 -49.08 47.55
N LEU A 48 -20.59 -50.11 46.95
CA LEU A 48 -19.70 -49.94 45.79
C LEU A 48 -20.49 -49.48 44.56
N LYS A 49 -21.71 -49.99 44.37
CA LYS A 49 -22.59 -49.57 43.28
C LYS A 49 -23.00 -48.11 43.45
N GLU A 50 -23.42 -47.69 44.64
CA GLU A 50 -23.73 -46.29 44.94
C GLU A 50 -22.52 -45.36 44.76
N MET A 51 -21.32 -45.75 45.19
CA MET A 51 -20.09 -44.97 44.96
C MET A 51 -19.76 -44.86 43.48
N LYS A 52 -19.93 -45.93 42.71
CA LYS A 52 -19.70 -45.96 41.26
C LYS A 52 -20.70 -45.09 40.52
N ASP A 53 -21.98 -45.16 40.88
CA ASP A 53 -23.04 -44.37 40.27
C ASP A 53 -22.84 -42.87 40.60
N LYS A 54 -22.54 -42.52 41.85
CA LYS A 54 -22.18 -41.14 42.23
C LYS A 54 -20.94 -40.62 41.50
N SER A 55 -19.89 -41.44 41.37
CA SER A 55 -18.68 -41.05 40.62
C SER A 55 -18.95 -40.88 39.12
N LYS A 56 -19.86 -41.69 38.56
CA LYS A 56 -20.28 -41.58 37.17
C LYS A 56 -21.09 -40.30 36.96
N ASP A 57 -22.04 -39.98 37.83
CA ASP A 57 -22.85 -38.77 37.76
C ASP A 57 -21.99 -37.51 37.86
N VAL A 58 -21.02 -37.46 38.79
CA VAL A 58 -20.08 -36.33 38.91
C VAL A 58 -19.25 -36.16 37.62
N LYS A 59 -18.74 -37.26 37.05
CA LYS A 59 -18.00 -37.21 35.79
C LYS A 59 -18.87 -36.80 34.61
N GLU A 60 -20.14 -37.22 34.58
CA GLU A 60 -21.08 -36.86 33.52
C GLU A 60 -21.44 -35.37 33.59
N VAL A 61 -21.57 -34.82 34.81
CA VAL A 61 -21.73 -33.38 35.03
C VAL A 61 -20.46 -32.61 34.61
N GLU A 62 -19.25 -33.04 34.99
CA GLU A 62 -18.00 -32.40 34.53
C GLU A 62 -17.82 -32.47 33.01
N ILE A 63 -18.18 -33.58 32.37
CA ILE A 63 -18.09 -33.72 30.92
C ILE A 63 -19.08 -32.77 30.23
N THR A 64 -20.30 -32.61 30.78
CA THR A 64 -21.30 -31.69 30.21
C THR A 64 -20.91 -30.23 30.41
N THR A 65 -20.38 -29.85 31.58
CA THR A 65 -19.89 -28.49 31.82
C THR A 65 -18.70 -28.15 30.92
N LEU A 66 -17.71 -29.03 30.80
CA LEU A 66 -16.55 -28.82 29.90
C LEU A 66 -16.97 -28.71 28.42
N ARG A 67 -18.00 -29.44 27.99
CA ARG A 67 -18.54 -29.31 26.62
C ARG A 67 -19.22 -27.97 26.40
N MET A 68 -20.00 -27.49 27.37
CA MET A 68 -20.63 -26.16 27.30
C MET A 68 -19.59 -25.05 27.28
N GLU A 69 -18.56 -25.16 28.13
CA GLU A 69 -17.43 -24.22 28.16
C GLU A 69 -16.69 -24.22 26.81
N LEU A 70 -16.41 -25.40 26.24
CA LEU A 70 -15.76 -25.53 24.93
C LEU A 70 -16.58 -24.90 23.81
N GLU A 71 -17.90 -25.11 23.80
CA GLU A 71 -18.78 -24.51 22.79
C GLU A 71 -18.84 -22.98 22.95
N SER A 72 -18.94 -22.48 24.18
CA SER A 72 -18.89 -21.03 24.46
C SER A 72 -17.57 -20.42 24.00
N GLN A 73 -16.44 -21.07 24.30
CA GLN A 73 -15.13 -20.61 23.86
C GLN A 73 -14.97 -20.67 22.34
N ARG A 74 -15.62 -21.64 21.69
CA ARG A 74 -15.64 -21.76 20.22
C ARG A 74 -16.47 -20.65 19.58
N GLU A 75 -17.64 -20.33 20.13
CA GLU A 75 -18.49 -19.21 19.70
C GLU A 75 -17.76 -17.87 19.88
N GLU A 76 -17.11 -17.67 21.03
CA GLU A 76 -16.31 -16.48 21.32
C GLU A 76 -15.12 -16.34 20.36
N ALA A 77 -14.41 -17.43 20.08
CA ALA A 77 -13.33 -17.46 19.09
C ALA A 77 -13.84 -17.17 17.67
N ALA A 78 -15.03 -17.67 17.30
CA ALA A 78 -15.64 -17.39 16.00
C ALA A 78 -16.06 -15.92 15.87
N ALA A 79 -16.62 -15.33 16.94
CA ALA A 79 -16.97 -13.92 16.99
C ALA A 79 -15.73 -13.02 16.88
N ALA A 80 -14.66 -13.33 17.63
CA ALA A 80 -13.40 -12.60 17.57
C ALA A 80 -12.74 -12.67 16.19
N LEU A 81 -12.85 -13.81 15.49
CA LEU A 81 -12.33 -13.96 14.14
C LEU A 81 -13.10 -13.11 13.12
N GLU A 82 -14.42 -13.04 13.26
CA GLU A 82 -15.27 -12.20 12.40
C GLU A 82 -15.04 -10.69 12.66
N GLU A 83 -14.86 -10.29 13.92
CA GLU A 83 -14.49 -8.92 14.28
C GLU A 83 -13.11 -8.53 13.70
N ALA A 84 -12.12 -9.42 13.82
CA ALA A 84 -10.80 -9.22 13.22
C ALA A 84 -10.87 -9.12 11.69
N ARG A 85 -11.76 -9.91 11.05
CA ARG A 85 -12.01 -9.82 9.61
C ARG A 85 -12.58 -8.45 9.27
N GLN A 86 -13.63 -8.00 9.94
CA GLN A 86 -14.27 -6.69 9.69
C GLN A 86 -13.29 -5.53 9.91
N ALA A 87 -12.53 -5.53 11.00
CA ALA A 87 -11.50 -4.53 11.27
C ALA A 87 -10.42 -4.50 10.18
N SER A 88 -10.04 -5.65 9.62
CA SER A 88 -9.10 -5.73 8.49
C SER A 88 -9.68 -5.10 7.22
N GLU A 89 -10.98 -5.27 6.95
CA GLU A 89 -11.66 -4.65 5.81
C GLU A 89 -11.75 -3.12 5.95
N GLU A 90 -12.02 -2.63 7.16
CA GLU A 90 -12.02 -1.19 7.46
C GLU A 90 -10.63 -0.58 7.29
N VAL A 91 -9.59 -1.22 7.84
CA VAL A 91 -8.20 -0.79 7.64
C VAL A 91 -7.83 -0.80 6.15
N ARG A 92 -8.30 -1.78 5.38
CA ARG A 92 -8.12 -1.84 3.92
C ARG A 92 -8.79 -0.65 3.24
N ALA A 93 -10.03 -0.34 3.59
CA ALA A 93 -10.76 0.81 3.04
C ALA A 93 -10.05 2.13 3.37
N LEU A 94 -9.61 2.31 4.61
CA LEU A 94 -8.88 3.52 5.05
C LEU A 94 -7.54 3.68 4.33
N ARG A 95 -6.77 2.60 4.15
CA ARG A 95 -5.52 2.63 3.37
C ARG A 95 -5.77 3.00 1.92
N SER A 96 -6.81 2.43 1.30
CA SER A 96 -7.20 2.77 -0.07
C SER A 96 -7.59 4.24 -0.21
N LEU A 97 -8.37 4.79 0.73
CA LEU A 97 -8.72 6.21 0.75
C LEU A 97 -7.48 7.10 0.96
N THR A 98 -6.59 6.72 1.87
CA THR A 98 -5.36 7.47 2.17
C THR A 98 -4.43 7.53 0.95
N ALA A 99 -4.24 6.39 0.25
CA ALA A 99 -3.44 6.33 -0.98
C ALA A 99 -4.01 7.19 -2.13
N ARG A 100 -5.31 7.51 -2.10
CA ARG A 100 -5.91 8.40 -3.10
C ARG A 100 -5.65 9.88 -2.81
N ILE A 101 -5.49 10.24 -1.53
CA ILE A 101 -5.38 11.63 -1.05
C ILE A 101 -3.93 12.09 -0.94
N LEU A 102 -3.03 11.21 -0.51
CA LEU A 102 -1.60 11.50 -0.40
C LEU A 102 -0.92 11.35 -1.74
N LEU A 103 -0.02 12.29 -2.06
CA LEU A 103 0.79 12.22 -3.27
C LEU A 103 1.97 11.26 -3.07
N THR A 104 2.28 10.47 -4.10
CA THR A 104 3.54 9.70 -4.17
C THR A 104 4.76 10.63 -4.27
N PRO A 105 6.00 10.15 -4.03
CA PRO A 105 7.20 10.94 -4.30
C PRO A 105 7.24 11.50 -5.72
N GLU A 106 6.91 10.69 -6.72
CA GLU A 106 6.89 11.10 -8.13
C GLU A 106 5.80 12.16 -8.41
N GLU A 107 4.62 12.00 -7.80
CA GLU A 107 3.54 12.98 -7.93
C GLU A 107 3.93 14.31 -7.27
N LYS A 108 4.67 14.29 -6.16
CA LYS A 108 5.21 15.51 -5.53
C LYS A 108 6.25 16.18 -6.41
N GLU A 109 7.16 15.42 -7.02
CA GLU A 109 8.14 15.95 -7.97
C GLU A 109 7.44 16.63 -9.15
N GLU A 110 6.41 16.01 -9.71
CA GLU A 110 5.61 16.60 -10.79
C GLU A 110 4.94 17.91 -10.37
N VAL A 111 4.34 17.97 -9.17
CA VAL A 111 3.78 19.21 -8.61
C VAL A 111 4.85 20.31 -8.53
N VAL A 112 6.04 19.97 -8.06
CA VAL A 112 7.16 20.94 -7.96
C VAL A 112 7.55 21.45 -9.34
N LEU A 113 7.72 20.56 -10.33
CA LEU A 113 8.07 20.96 -11.69
C LEU A 113 6.99 21.87 -12.30
N LYS A 114 5.71 21.52 -12.16
CA LYS A 114 4.60 22.34 -12.65
C LYS A 114 4.53 23.71 -11.97
N ARG A 115 4.84 23.79 -10.67
CA ARG A 115 5.02 25.08 -9.97
C ARG A 115 6.18 25.88 -10.55
N CYS A 116 7.28 25.23 -10.94
CA CYS A 116 8.40 25.89 -11.62
C CYS A 116 7.97 26.48 -12.96
N TRP A 117 7.17 25.74 -13.74
CA TRP A 117 6.59 26.22 -15.00
C TRP A 117 5.77 27.49 -14.76
N LEU A 118 4.80 27.43 -13.83
CA LEU A 118 3.98 28.58 -13.45
C LEU A 118 4.83 29.77 -13.01
N ALA A 119 5.77 29.58 -12.10
CA ALA A 119 6.65 30.63 -11.59
C ALA A 119 7.48 31.28 -12.72
N ARG A 120 8.07 30.47 -13.60
CA ARG A 120 8.89 30.97 -14.71
C ARG A 120 8.07 31.80 -15.69
N TYR A 121 6.95 31.30 -16.17
CA TYR A 121 6.17 31.98 -17.20
C TYR A 121 5.43 33.21 -16.67
N TRP A 122 4.94 33.20 -15.43
CA TRP A 122 4.39 34.42 -14.84
C TRP A 122 5.46 35.49 -14.60
N ALA A 123 6.68 35.10 -14.21
CA ALA A 123 7.79 36.02 -14.06
C ALA A 123 8.25 36.61 -15.41
N LEU A 124 8.33 35.79 -16.47
CA LEU A 124 8.59 36.26 -17.83
C LEU A 124 7.48 37.19 -18.31
N ALA A 125 6.21 36.82 -18.09
CA ALA A 125 5.07 37.64 -18.47
C ALA A 125 5.12 39.03 -17.81
N SER A 126 5.46 39.09 -16.52
CA SER A 126 5.65 40.35 -15.80
C SER A 126 6.79 41.19 -16.41
N ARG A 127 7.94 40.57 -16.71
CA ARG A 127 9.10 41.25 -17.31
C ARG A 127 8.82 41.80 -18.72
N HIS A 128 8.02 41.11 -19.51
CA HIS A 128 7.68 41.50 -20.88
C HIS A 128 6.35 42.27 -21.00
N GLY A 129 5.67 42.56 -19.90
CA GLY A 129 4.38 43.27 -19.92
C GLY A 129 3.22 42.46 -20.50
N VAL A 130 3.34 41.13 -20.57
CA VAL A 130 2.27 40.22 -21.01
C VAL A 130 1.29 40.06 -19.84
N HIS A 131 0.02 40.41 -20.04
CA HIS A 131 -0.99 40.43 -18.97
C HIS A 131 -0.56 41.25 -17.74
N ALA A 132 -0.05 42.47 -17.98
CA ALA A 132 0.59 43.33 -16.98
C ALA A 132 -0.21 43.55 -15.68
N GLU A 133 -1.55 43.54 -15.74
CA GLU A 133 -2.43 43.72 -14.58
C GLU A 133 -2.35 42.56 -13.57
N ILE A 134 -2.05 41.34 -14.03
CA ILE A 134 -2.07 40.13 -13.19
C ILE A 134 -0.72 39.42 -13.09
N ALA A 135 0.20 39.66 -14.02
CA ALA A 135 1.43 38.87 -14.12
C ALA A 135 2.32 38.99 -12.87
N SER A 136 2.48 40.20 -12.32
CA SER A 136 3.31 40.42 -11.13
C SER A 136 2.75 39.70 -9.90
N SER A 137 1.45 39.81 -9.63
CA SER A 137 0.84 39.15 -8.46
C SER A 137 0.86 37.62 -8.58
N ARG A 138 0.66 37.08 -9.79
CA ARG A 138 0.79 35.64 -10.07
C ARG A 138 2.23 35.16 -9.93
N SER A 139 3.19 35.94 -10.42
CA SER A 139 4.62 35.66 -10.28
C SER A 139 5.02 35.58 -8.80
N ASP A 140 4.67 36.60 -8.01
CA ASP A 140 4.97 36.66 -6.58
C ASP A 140 4.35 35.49 -5.81
N HIS A 141 3.15 35.04 -6.21
CA HIS A 141 2.52 33.88 -5.61
C HIS A 141 3.30 32.59 -5.90
N TRP A 142 3.59 32.29 -7.17
CA TRP A 142 4.24 31.03 -7.54
C TRP A 142 5.71 30.96 -7.15
N GLN A 143 6.42 32.09 -7.08
CA GLN A 143 7.81 32.14 -6.61
C GLN A 143 7.96 31.73 -5.13
N LYS A 144 6.92 31.89 -4.30
CA LYS A 144 6.94 31.38 -2.91
C LYS A 144 7.09 29.86 -2.86
N TYR A 145 6.55 29.16 -3.84
CA TYR A 145 6.59 27.71 -3.94
C TYR A 145 7.75 27.20 -4.81
N SER A 146 8.26 28.03 -5.72
CA SER A 146 9.40 27.71 -6.57
C SER A 146 10.27 28.96 -6.78
N PRO A 147 11.22 29.23 -5.86
CA PRO A 147 12.07 30.41 -5.94
C PRO A 147 13.16 30.31 -7.02
N LEU A 148 13.52 29.08 -7.42
CA LEU A 148 14.56 28.80 -8.42
C LEU A 148 14.00 27.88 -9.52
N PRO A 149 12.98 28.32 -10.29
CA PRO A 149 12.25 27.44 -11.19
C PRO A 149 13.13 26.87 -12.31
N PHE A 150 14.08 27.67 -12.82
CA PHE A 150 14.99 27.23 -13.86
C PHE A 150 15.91 26.12 -13.37
N GLU A 151 16.66 26.38 -12.28
CA GLU A 151 17.62 25.41 -11.71
C GLU A 151 16.96 24.07 -11.37
N VAL A 152 15.77 24.10 -10.77
CA VAL A 152 15.03 22.88 -10.39
C VAL A 152 14.71 22.02 -11.62
N VAL A 153 14.23 22.62 -12.71
CA VAL A 153 13.89 21.88 -13.93
C VAL A 153 15.14 21.38 -14.66
N ILE A 154 16.21 22.17 -14.70
CA ILE A 154 17.49 21.74 -15.28
C ILE A 154 18.06 20.57 -14.49
N ASP A 155 18.04 20.63 -13.15
CA ASP A 155 18.50 19.53 -12.30
C ASP A 155 17.65 18.28 -12.45
N ALA A 156 16.32 18.40 -12.56
CA ALA A 156 15.44 17.27 -12.81
C ALA A 156 15.75 16.59 -14.15
N GLY A 157 15.89 17.37 -15.24
CA GLY A 157 16.28 16.84 -16.54
C GLY A 157 17.69 16.23 -16.56
N ARG A 158 18.63 16.82 -15.81
CA ARG A 158 19.98 16.28 -15.63
C ARG A 158 19.98 14.94 -14.90
N LYS A 159 19.29 14.84 -13.76
CA LYS A 159 19.14 13.58 -13.03
C LYS A 159 18.49 12.52 -13.90
N ALA A 160 17.37 12.86 -14.54
CA ALA A 160 16.68 12.01 -15.49
C ALA A 160 17.53 11.67 -16.72
N ARG A 161 18.67 12.30 -16.98
CA ARG A 161 19.61 11.88 -18.02
C ARG A 161 20.64 10.89 -17.49
N GLU A 162 21.16 11.17 -16.30
CA GLU A 162 22.29 10.48 -15.66
C GLU A 162 21.88 9.19 -14.94
N GLU A 163 20.59 9.01 -14.66
CA GLU A 163 20.07 7.80 -14.01
C GLU A 163 20.35 6.53 -14.82
N PRO A 164 21.02 5.53 -14.22
CA PRO A 164 21.24 4.23 -14.85
C PRO A 164 19.93 3.45 -14.92
N ASP A 165 19.77 2.65 -15.97
CA ASP A 165 18.60 1.78 -16.12
C ASP A 165 18.52 0.79 -14.96
N GLY A 166 17.50 0.95 -14.11
CA GLY A 166 17.23 0.06 -12.97
C GLY A 166 17.92 0.44 -11.65
N GLY A 167 18.42 1.67 -11.49
CA GLY A 167 18.91 2.16 -10.20
C GLY A 167 17.77 2.32 -9.18
N GLU A 168 17.95 1.79 -7.96
CA GLU A 168 17.06 2.09 -6.84
C GLU A 168 17.02 3.61 -6.64
N LYS A 169 15.82 4.20 -6.67
CA LYS A 169 15.64 5.61 -6.36
C LYS A 169 16.12 5.83 -4.92
N GLU A 170 17.26 6.49 -4.74
CA GLU A 170 17.57 7.09 -3.45
C GLU A 170 16.47 8.10 -3.18
N ASP A 171 15.54 7.71 -2.31
CA ASP A 171 14.42 8.48 -1.82
C ASP A 171 14.98 9.61 -0.93
N LYS A 172 15.72 10.54 -1.54
CA LYS A 172 16.06 11.82 -0.94
C LYS A 172 14.89 12.73 -1.27
N PRO A 173 13.91 12.89 -0.37
CA PRO A 173 12.85 13.84 -0.59
C PRO A 173 13.52 15.18 -0.80
N ALA A 174 13.32 15.79 -1.98
CA ALA A 174 13.57 17.20 -2.13
C ALA A 174 12.83 17.88 -0.98
N THR A 175 13.57 18.52 -0.08
CA THR A 175 13.04 19.22 1.09
C THR A 175 12.09 20.32 0.61
N VAL A 176 10.81 20.01 0.45
CA VAL A 176 9.78 20.97 0.03
C VAL A 176 8.49 20.66 0.80
N GLY A 177 8.04 21.68 1.55
CA GLY A 177 7.17 21.55 2.70
C GLY A 177 5.72 21.13 2.46
N THR A 178 5.13 20.66 3.58
CA THR A 178 3.74 20.70 4.08
C THR A 178 2.51 20.47 3.18
N GLU A 179 2.60 20.52 1.86
CA GLU A 179 1.45 20.34 0.96
C GLU A 179 1.64 19.10 0.08
N SER A 180 1.68 17.95 0.75
CA SER A 180 1.83 16.61 0.15
C SER A 180 0.49 15.97 -0.25
N ASN A 181 -0.57 16.77 -0.39
CA ASN A 181 -1.92 16.29 -0.63
C ASN A 181 -2.42 16.61 -2.06
N ILE A 182 -3.46 15.91 -2.48
CA ILE A 182 -4.08 16.07 -3.81
C ILE A 182 -4.62 17.49 -4.09
N GLU A 183 -4.91 18.28 -3.05
CA GLU A 183 -5.35 19.67 -3.18
C GLU A 183 -4.25 20.56 -3.78
N SER A 184 -3.00 20.36 -3.35
CA SER A 184 -1.81 20.99 -3.93
C SER A 184 -1.70 20.74 -5.45
N MET A 185 -1.90 19.49 -5.86
CA MET A 185 -1.93 19.10 -7.28
C MET A 185 -3.08 19.80 -8.01
N PHE A 186 -4.30 19.79 -7.46
CA PHE A 186 -5.46 20.42 -8.09
C PHE A 186 -5.28 21.93 -8.30
N GLN A 187 -4.69 22.63 -7.33
CA GLN A 187 -4.41 24.07 -7.44
C GLN A 187 -3.42 24.37 -8.58
N VAL A 188 -2.38 23.56 -8.70
CA VAL A 188 -1.38 23.68 -9.75
C VAL A 188 -1.99 23.36 -11.12
N GLU A 189 -2.81 22.31 -11.23
CA GLU A 189 -3.53 21.96 -12.46
C GLU A 189 -4.48 23.05 -12.92
N LYS A 190 -5.23 23.63 -11.99
CA LYS A 190 -6.11 24.76 -12.28
C LYS A 190 -5.30 25.95 -12.79
N ALA A 191 -4.18 26.26 -12.14
CA ALA A 191 -3.36 27.38 -12.53
C ALA A 191 -2.66 27.21 -13.89
N LEU A 192 -2.24 25.99 -14.23
CA LEU A 192 -1.70 25.68 -15.56
C LEU A 192 -2.77 25.83 -16.64
N ARG A 193 -4.00 25.37 -16.38
CA ARG A 193 -5.14 25.59 -17.27
C ARG A 193 -5.44 27.08 -17.45
N ASP A 194 -5.41 27.86 -16.38
CA ASP A 194 -5.60 29.32 -16.44
C ASP A 194 -4.48 29.98 -17.27
N LEU A 195 -3.22 29.58 -17.05
CA LEU A 195 -2.05 30.08 -17.80
C LEU A 195 -2.17 29.81 -19.30
N ALA A 196 -2.58 28.59 -19.67
CA ALA A 196 -2.82 28.19 -21.05
C ALA A 196 -4.03 28.91 -21.66
N ALA A 197 -5.13 29.06 -20.93
CA ALA A 197 -6.33 29.77 -21.39
C ALA A 197 -6.03 31.25 -21.71
N LEU A 198 -5.13 31.87 -20.93
CA LEU A 198 -4.64 33.23 -21.13
C LEU A 198 -3.53 33.32 -22.19
N LYS A 199 -3.06 32.21 -22.74
CA LYS A 199 -1.96 32.14 -23.73
C LYS A 199 -0.70 32.88 -23.28
N VAL A 200 -0.35 32.71 -22.00
CA VAL A 200 0.79 33.42 -21.39
C VAL A 200 2.11 32.97 -22.02
N GLU A 201 2.28 31.66 -22.26
CA GLU A 201 3.46 31.08 -22.91
C GLU A 201 3.68 31.70 -24.30
N GLU A 202 2.63 31.71 -25.13
CA GLU A 202 2.71 32.23 -26.49
C GLU A 202 2.92 33.75 -26.51
N GLY A 203 2.29 34.47 -25.59
CA GLY A 203 2.50 35.92 -25.43
C GLY A 203 3.93 36.25 -25.04
N VAL A 204 4.52 35.49 -24.12
CA VAL A 204 5.92 35.62 -23.70
C VAL A 204 6.87 35.32 -24.86
N LEU A 205 6.67 34.21 -25.57
CA LEU A 205 7.48 33.85 -26.75
C LEU A 205 7.44 34.94 -27.83
N LEU A 206 6.25 35.47 -28.12
CA LEU A 206 6.08 36.56 -29.08
C LEU A 206 6.81 37.82 -28.61
N ALA A 207 6.70 38.18 -27.33
CA ALA A 207 7.36 39.36 -26.77
C ALA A 207 8.90 39.24 -26.79
N MET A 208 9.46 38.07 -26.45
CA MET A 208 10.89 37.80 -26.55
C MET A 208 11.39 37.92 -28.00
N ALA A 209 10.67 37.34 -28.95
CA ALA A 209 11.00 37.44 -30.36
C ALA A 209 10.91 38.89 -30.89
N GLN A 210 9.93 39.66 -30.43
CA GLN A 210 9.78 41.07 -30.76
C GLN A 210 10.90 41.92 -30.16
N HIS A 211 11.32 41.67 -28.91
CA HIS A 211 12.42 42.40 -28.27
C HIS A 211 13.79 42.13 -28.93
N ARG A 212 13.99 40.94 -29.50
CA ARG A 212 15.19 40.64 -30.31
C ARG A 212 15.30 41.52 -31.56
N ARG A 213 14.17 41.82 -32.23
CA ARG A 213 14.16 42.45 -33.56
C ARG A 213 14.76 43.88 -33.59
N PRO A 214 14.45 44.79 -32.65
CA PRO A 214 15.12 46.09 -32.54
C PRO A 214 16.59 46.01 -32.14
N ALA A 215 16.98 45.02 -31.32
CA ALA A 215 18.37 44.85 -30.89
C ALA A 215 19.28 44.51 -32.07
N LEU A 216 18.79 43.71 -33.03
CA LEU A 216 19.50 43.43 -34.28
C LEU A 216 19.71 44.70 -35.11
N LEU A 217 18.68 45.53 -35.29
CA LEU A 217 18.81 46.76 -36.08
C LEU A 217 19.81 47.77 -35.47
N LYS A 218 19.97 47.78 -34.15
CA LYS A 218 20.91 48.66 -33.45
C LYS A 218 22.38 48.24 -33.65
N VAL A 219 22.66 46.93 -33.68
CA VAL A 219 24.01 46.40 -33.96
C VAL A 219 24.47 46.70 -35.39
N HIS A 220 23.55 46.67 -36.35
CA HIS A 220 23.85 46.96 -37.76
C HIS A 220 23.98 48.46 -38.07
N SER A 221 23.70 49.35 -37.11
CA SER A 221 23.80 50.81 -37.27
C SER A 221 25.17 51.39 -36.86
N ALA A 222 26.11 50.56 -36.39
CA ALA A 222 27.49 50.99 -36.17
C ALA A 222 28.20 51.15 -37.53
N PRO A 223 28.90 52.27 -37.81
CA PRO A 223 29.57 52.47 -39.07
C PRO A 223 30.83 51.59 -39.12
N SER A 224 30.69 50.38 -39.65
CA SER A 224 31.83 49.56 -40.06
C SER A 224 32.16 49.90 -41.50
N ALA A 225 33.28 50.59 -41.70
CA ALA A 225 33.81 50.89 -43.01
C ALA A 225 34.33 49.60 -43.67
N ALA A 226 33.48 48.91 -44.43
CA ALA A 226 33.85 48.05 -45.56
C ALA A 226 32.57 47.62 -46.30
N GLU A 227 32.44 48.03 -47.56
CA GLU A 227 31.43 47.56 -48.51
C GLU A 227 31.63 46.06 -48.81
N GLU A 228 30.53 45.29 -48.80
CA GLU A 228 30.11 44.39 -49.90
C GLU A 228 28.83 43.60 -49.53
N GLY A 229 27.72 43.92 -50.22
CA GLY A 229 26.55 43.04 -50.41
C GLY A 229 25.39 43.17 -49.40
N PRO A 230 24.11 43.19 -49.84
CA PRO A 230 22.97 43.21 -48.93
C PRO A 230 22.76 41.82 -48.31
N ARG A 231 23.48 41.50 -47.24
CA ARG A 231 23.10 40.39 -46.36
C ARG A 231 22.01 40.87 -45.41
N MET A 232 20.78 40.92 -45.94
CA MET A 232 19.56 40.94 -45.15
C MET A 232 19.32 39.52 -44.59
N VAL A 233 20.29 38.99 -43.85
CA VAL A 233 20.12 37.77 -43.06
C VAL A 233 19.86 38.26 -41.65
N GLU A 234 18.58 38.42 -41.30
CA GLU A 234 18.19 38.46 -39.89
C GLU A 234 18.88 37.27 -39.23
N SER A 235 19.86 37.50 -38.34
CA SER A 235 20.52 36.41 -37.64
C SER A 235 19.42 35.66 -36.88
N MET A 236 19.09 34.45 -37.33
CA MET A 236 18.12 33.55 -36.73
C MET A 236 18.56 33.04 -35.34
N ASP A 237 19.57 33.67 -34.75
CA ASP A 237 20.12 33.30 -33.46
C ASP A 237 19.13 33.69 -32.35
N LEU A 238 18.93 32.75 -31.44
CA LEU A 238 18.13 32.94 -30.24
C LEU A 238 18.81 33.94 -29.30
N SER A 239 18.03 34.79 -28.64
CA SER A 239 18.52 35.57 -27.49
C SER A 239 18.89 34.64 -26.34
N ASP A 240 19.67 35.12 -25.37
CA ASP A 240 20.04 34.29 -24.21
C ASP A 240 18.80 33.81 -23.43
N GLU A 241 17.76 34.66 -23.33
CA GLU A 241 16.50 34.32 -22.68
C GLU A 241 15.70 33.26 -23.47
N GLU A 242 15.68 33.35 -24.81
CA GLU A 242 15.11 32.31 -25.65
C GLU A 242 15.91 31.00 -25.53
N VAL A 243 17.24 31.06 -25.46
CA VAL A 243 18.09 29.89 -25.25
C VAL A 243 17.78 29.21 -23.91
N GLU A 244 17.63 29.97 -22.84
CA GLU A 244 17.21 29.44 -21.53
C GLU A 244 15.84 28.79 -21.61
N ASP A 245 14.88 29.42 -22.29
CA ASP A 245 13.53 28.87 -22.45
C ASP A 245 13.55 27.53 -23.20
N VAL A 246 14.33 27.41 -24.28
CA VAL A 246 14.49 26.13 -24.98
C VAL A 246 15.16 25.08 -24.09
N ARG A 247 16.20 25.43 -23.33
CA ARG A 247 16.83 24.50 -22.37
C ARG A 247 15.85 24.03 -21.30
N PHE A 248 15.04 24.94 -20.77
CA PHE A 248 14.03 24.63 -19.77
C PHE A 248 13.03 23.59 -20.31
N LYS A 249 12.52 23.79 -21.54
CA LYS A 249 11.61 22.86 -22.22
C LYS A 249 12.25 21.52 -22.56
N GLN A 250 13.51 21.52 -23.04
CA GLN A 250 14.22 20.28 -23.34
C GLN A 250 14.45 19.44 -22.08
N ASN A 251 14.85 20.04 -20.97
CA ASN A 251 15.05 19.30 -19.71
C ASN A 251 13.72 18.80 -19.13
N TRP A 252 12.64 19.58 -19.28
CA TRP A 252 11.28 19.11 -19.01
C TRP A 252 10.96 17.84 -19.83
N LEU A 253 11.20 17.87 -21.14
CA LEU A 253 10.94 16.73 -22.02
C LEU A 253 11.80 15.52 -21.67
N VAL A 254 13.08 15.69 -21.33
CA VAL A 254 13.94 14.60 -20.85
C VAL A 254 13.35 13.94 -19.62
N TYR A 255 12.95 14.73 -18.61
CA TYR A 255 12.32 14.21 -17.39
C TYR A 255 11.04 13.42 -17.70
N TRP A 256 10.14 14.00 -18.49
CA TRP A 256 8.85 13.39 -18.82
C TRP A 256 8.99 12.08 -19.60
N TRP A 257 9.86 12.05 -20.61
CA TRP A 257 10.09 10.84 -21.40
C TRP A 257 10.87 9.76 -20.64
N ARG A 258 11.74 10.15 -19.68
CA ARG A 258 12.38 9.20 -18.76
C ARG A 258 11.33 8.49 -17.92
N ARG A 259 10.46 9.28 -17.28
CA ARG A 259 9.39 8.75 -16.44
C ARG A 259 8.42 7.88 -17.23
N ALA A 260 8.04 8.29 -18.44
CA ALA A 260 7.16 7.50 -19.29
C ALA A 260 7.77 6.13 -19.60
N ARG A 261 9.06 6.09 -19.97
CA ARG A 261 9.80 4.85 -20.21
C ARG A 261 9.83 3.96 -18.97
N ASP A 262 10.15 4.51 -17.80
CA ASP A 262 10.30 3.73 -16.57
C ASP A 262 8.96 3.11 -16.11
N HIS A 263 7.85 3.82 -16.31
CA HIS A 263 6.49 3.29 -16.09
C HIS A 263 5.91 2.51 -17.28
N LYS A 264 6.70 2.25 -18.33
CA LYS A 264 6.28 1.51 -19.54
C LYS A 264 5.05 2.14 -20.25
N VAL A 265 4.93 3.46 -20.16
CA VAL A 265 3.95 4.27 -20.89
C VAL A 265 4.51 4.58 -22.28
N GLU A 266 3.70 4.37 -23.33
CA GLU A 266 4.12 4.52 -24.73
C GLU A 266 5.44 3.77 -25.04
N PRO A 267 5.53 2.45 -24.76
CA PRO A 267 6.79 1.70 -24.76
C PRO A 267 7.46 1.59 -26.14
N ASP A 268 6.69 1.80 -27.20
CA ASP A 268 7.14 1.82 -28.60
C ASP A 268 7.94 3.08 -28.95
N ILE A 269 7.65 4.22 -28.29
CA ILE A 269 8.30 5.51 -28.61
C ILE A 269 9.09 6.13 -27.47
N ALA A 270 8.81 5.77 -26.21
CA ALA A 270 9.37 6.47 -25.05
C ALA A 270 10.91 6.43 -25.00
N ALA A 271 11.52 5.29 -25.33
CA ALA A 271 12.98 5.14 -25.37
C ALA A 271 13.62 5.99 -26.47
N GLU A 272 13.02 6.02 -27.67
CA GLU A 272 13.49 6.84 -28.79
C GLU A 272 13.38 8.33 -28.47
N ARG A 273 12.23 8.76 -27.94
CA ARG A 273 12.00 10.16 -27.55
C ARG A 273 12.94 10.62 -26.45
N LEU A 274 13.15 9.80 -25.44
CA LEU A 274 14.12 10.07 -24.38
C LEU A 274 15.53 10.27 -24.95
N ALA A 275 16.00 9.34 -25.80
CA ALA A 275 17.32 9.43 -26.42
C ALA A 275 17.46 10.71 -27.28
N TYR A 276 16.41 11.05 -28.04
CA TYR A 276 16.35 12.27 -28.82
C TYR A 276 16.54 13.52 -27.94
N TRP A 277 15.76 13.66 -26.87
CA TRP A 277 15.81 14.84 -26.00
C TRP A 277 17.13 14.93 -25.21
N ILE A 278 17.68 13.80 -24.79
CA ILE A 278 19.02 13.75 -24.17
C ILE A 278 20.06 14.34 -25.10
N SER A 279 20.10 13.89 -26.36
CA SER A 279 21.11 14.33 -27.34
C SER A 279 21.05 15.85 -27.61
N ARG A 280 19.84 16.43 -27.58
CA ARG A 280 19.61 17.86 -27.81
C ARG A 280 19.95 18.71 -26.58
N SER A 281 19.63 18.22 -25.38
CA SER A 281 19.82 18.96 -24.12
C SER A 281 21.28 19.28 -23.78
N THR A 282 22.24 18.57 -24.38
CA THR A 282 23.69 18.75 -24.15
C THR A 282 24.33 19.81 -25.06
N VAL A 283 23.63 20.26 -26.10
CA VAL A 283 24.15 21.21 -27.10
C VAL A 283 23.53 22.59 -26.87
N LYS A 284 24.18 23.66 -27.34
CA LYS A 284 23.58 25.00 -27.32
C LYS A 284 22.35 25.00 -28.25
N PRO A 285 21.15 25.39 -27.76
CA PRO A 285 19.96 25.46 -28.59
C PRO A 285 20.07 26.41 -29.77
N THR A 286 19.47 26.00 -30.88
CA THR A 286 19.28 26.75 -32.12
C THR A 286 17.80 27.11 -32.31
N ALA A 287 17.48 27.98 -33.28
CA ALA A 287 16.08 28.27 -33.61
C ALA A 287 15.26 27.04 -34.03
N HIS A 288 15.90 26.03 -34.62
CA HIS A 288 15.23 24.76 -34.93
C HIS A 288 14.86 24.01 -33.64
N ASP A 289 15.74 24.03 -32.63
CA ASP A 289 15.48 23.39 -31.33
C ASP A 289 14.31 24.04 -30.60
N ALA A 290 14.07 25.34 -30.79
CA ALA A 290 12.90 26.02 -30.26
C ALA A 290 11.60 25.45 -30.84
N VAL A 291 11.55 25.26 -32.16
CA VAL A 291 10.39 24.66 -32.85
C VAL A 291 10.21 23.20 -32.43
N ASP A 292 11.31 22.45 -32.33
CA ASP A 292 11.25 21.06 -31.89
C ASP A 292 10.72 20.95 -30.46
N ALA A 293 11.19 21.80 -29.53
CA ALA A 293 10.73 21.80 -28.15
C ALA A 293 9.21 22.03 -28.05
N GLU A 294 8.65 22.98 -28.82
CA GLU A 294 7.21 23.19 -28.91
C GLU A 294 6.47 21.94 -29.42
N ARG A 295 7.02 21.30 -30.46
CA ARG A 295 6.45 20.05 -31.00
C ARG A 295 6.49 18.92 -29.98
N GLY A 296 7.57 18.79 -29.22
CA GLY A 296 7.71 17.80 -28.15
C GLY A 296 6.67 18.00 -27.04
N LEU A 297 6.44 19.25 -26.62
CA LEU A 297 5.42 19.56 -25.62
C LEU A 297 4.00 19.28 -26.15
N MET A 298 3.73 19.61 -27.42
CA MET A 298 2.47 19.25 -28.06
C MET A 298 2.26 17.74 -28.16
N GLU A 299 3.31 16.97 -28.44
CA GLU A 299 3.25 15.51 -28.48
C GLU A 299 2.89 14.92 -27.11
N VAL A 300 3.55 15.35 -26.04
CA VAL A 300 3.25 14.93 -24.66
C VAL A 300 1.78 15.21 -24.30
N ARG A 301 1.27 16.40 -24.65
CA ARG A 301 -0.13 16.78 -24.44
C ARG A 301 -1.09 15.92 -25.27
N LYS A 302 -0.78 15.69 -26.56
CA LYS A 302 -1.63 14.91 -27.48
C LYS A 302 -1.76 13.45 -27.06
N LEU A 303 -0.69 12.88 -26.51
CA LEU A 303 -0.69 11.51 -25.98
C LEU A 303 -1.35 11.43 -24.60
N ASN A 304 -1.69 12.55 -23.95
CA ASN A 304 -2.12 12.59 -22.56
C ASN A 304 -1.16 11.85 -21.64
N LEU A 305 0.16 12.01 -21.87
CA LEU A 305 1.20 11.24 -21.21
C LEU A 305 1.13 11.36 -19.67
N GLU A 306 0.70 12.53 -19.20
CA GLU A 306 0.45 12.81 -17.78
C GLU A 306 -0.56 11.88 -17.16
N GLN A 307 -1.76 11.80 -17.76
CA GLN A 307 -2.82 10.93 -17.26
C GLN A 307 -2.38 9.47 -17.30
N GLN A 308 -1.69 9.05 -18.37
CA GLN A 308 -1.19 7.69 -18.49
C GLN A 308 -0.18 7.33 -17.40
N MET A 309 0.77 8.22 -17.10
CA MET A 309 1.76 8.01 -16.04
C MET A 309 1.16 8.06 -14.65
N TRP A 310 0.17 8.93 -14.42
CA TRP A 310 -0.60 8.96 -13.18
C TRP A 310 -1.30 7.62 -12.94
N ASP A 311 -1.99 7.10 -13.95
CA ASP A 311 -2.69 5.82 -13.87
C ASP A 311 -1.71 4.64 -13.71
N ALA A 312 -0.53 4.71 -14.34
CA ALA A 312 0.51 3.69 -14.19
C ALA A 312 1.09 3.68 -12.77
N SER A 313 1.49 4.84 -12.25
CA SER A 313 2.07 4.99 -10.90
C SER A 313 1.10 4.51 -9.80
N ARG A 314 -0.20 4.77 -9.95
CA ARG A 314 -1.20 4.34 -8.97
C ARG A 314 -1.64 2.88 -9.10
N LYS A 315 -1.49 2.25 -10.27
CA LYS A 315 -1.73 0.79 -10.42
C LYS A 315 -0.76 -0.02 -9.56
N ASP A 316 0.50 0.39 -9.50
CA ASP A 316 1.53 -0.28 -8.71
C ASP A 316 1.21 -0.24 -7.21
N LEU A 317 0.74 0.90 -6.69
CA LEU A 317 0.30 1.04 -5.30
C LEU A 317 -0.87 0.13 -4.94
N VAL A 318 -1.85 0.01 -5.84
CA VAL A 318 -3.02 -0.85 -5.62
C VAL A 318 -2.61 -2.32 -5.63
N ALA A 319 -1.68 -2.71 -6.52
CA ALA A 319 -1.14 -4.06 -6.58
C ALA A 319 -0.31 -4.41 -5.33
N GLU A 320 0.53 -3.48 -4.85
CA GLU A 320 1.35 -3.66 -3.65
C GLU A 320 0.49 -3.77 -2.39
N ALA A 321 -0.55 -2.94 -2.26
CA ALA A 321 -1.53 -3.03 -1.18
C ALA A 321 -2.28 -4.37 -1.18
N ALA A 322 -2.59 -4.92 -2.37
CA ALA A 322 -3.21 -6.24 -2.51
C ALA A 322 -2.25 -7.38 -2.16
N ALA A 323 -0.97 -7.28 -2.55
CA ALA A 323 0.05 -8.28 -2.25
C ALA A 323 0.35 -8.37 -0.74
N ALA A 324 0.51 -7.22 -0.06
CA ALA A 324 0.71 -7.18 1.39
C ALA A 324 -0.47 -7.80 2.16
N ALA A 325 -1.69 -7.65 1.64
CA ALA A 325 -2.88 -8.26 2.21
C ALA A 325 -2.92 -9.79 2.01
N ALA A 326 -2.48 -10.29 0.85
CA ALA A 326 -2.37 -11.73 0.61
C ALA A 326 -1.38 -12.39 1.58
N VAL A 327 -0.25 -11.74 1.86
CA VAL A 327 0.74 -12.23 2.85
C VAL A 327 0.14 -12.27 4.26
N ALA A 328 -0.61 -11.25 4.66
CA ALA A 328 -1.30 -11.22 5.95
C ALA A 328 -2.38 -12.30 6.06
N ALA A 329 -3.12 -12.59 4.98
CA ALA A 329 -4.13 -13.64 4.95
C ALA A 329 -3.52 -15.05 5.03
N VAL A 330 -2.37 -15.27 4.38
CA VAL A 330 -1.62 -16.54 4.48
C VAL A 330 -1.07 -16.75 5.89
N ALA A 331 -0.61 -15.68 6.56
CA ALA A 331 -0.15 -15.74 7.94
C ALA A 331 -1.28 -16.07 8.95
N ALA A 332 -2.53 -15.76 8.62
CA ALA A 332 -3.69 -16.05 9.47
C ALA A 332 -4.13 -17.53 9.46
N GLY A 333 -3.64 -18.34 8.50
CA GLY A 333 -3.93 -19.77 8.39
C GLY A 333 -5.37 -20.10 7.97
N PRO A 334 -5.62 -21.29 7.38
CA PRO A 334 -6.97 -21.69 7.00
C PRO A 334 -7.82 -21.97 8.25
N PRO A 335 -9.14 -21.66 8.22
CA PRO A 335 -10.03 -22.01 9.32
C PRO A 335 -10.05 -23.52 9.54
N PRO A 336 -10.14 -23.99 10.80
CA PRO A 336 -10.15 -25.41 11.10
C PRO A 336 -11.32 -26.07 10.39
N SER A 337 -11.01 -27.05 9.55
CA SER A 337 -11.99 -27.87 8.83
C SER A 337 -12.89 -28.58 9.82
N SER A 338 -14.18 -28.23 9.82
CA SER A 338 -15.22 -28.94 10.53
C SER A 338 -15.31 -30.38 10.02
N LYS A 339 -14.96 -31.34 10.87
CA LYS A 339 -15.29 -32.76 10.74
C LYS A 339 -16.14 -33.19 11.92
#